data_AF-A0A5C8BNK5-F1
#
_entry.id   AF-A0A5C8BNK5-F1
#
_cell.length_a   1.000
_cell.length_b   1.000
_cell.length_c   1.000
_cell.angle_alpha   90.00
_cell.angle_beta   90.00
_cell.angle_gamma   90.00
#
_symmetry.space_group_name_H-M   'P 1'
#
loop_
_entity.id
_entity.type
_entity.pdbx_description
1 polymer ?
#
loop_
_entity_poly.entity_id
_entity_poly.type
_entity_poly.pdbx_seq_one_letter_code
_entity_poly.pdbx_strand_id
1 'polypeptide(L)'
;MRKLLLVLIPCGSVFAASLDMSTLACKSLKINSATTLSDVQNNCVIKKQETSKGLYKVEFTNDTTKKEVTCSFPSNDPKALLNSCK
;
A
#
# COMPACT_ATOMS: atom_id res chain seq x y z
N MET A 1 -11.11 -17.36 -49.05
CA MET A 1 -11.44 -17.48 -47.61
C MET A 1 -11.16 -16.14 -46.94
N ARG A 2 -12.15 -15.60 -46.22
CA ARG A 2 -12.15 -14.22 -45.71
C ARG A 2 -11.15 -14.02 -44.56
N LYS A 3 -10.60 -12.82 -44.53
CA LYS A 3 -9.61 -12.23 -43.61
C LYS A 3 -10.01 -12.36 -42.14
N LEU A 4 -9.04 -12.67 -41.26
CA LEU A 4 -9.08 -12.31 -39.84
C LEU A 4 -7.72 -11.69 -39.47
N LEU A 5 -7.67 -10.35 -39.44
CA LEU A 5 -6.57 -9.60 -38.83
C LEU A 5 -6.89 -9.49 -37.34
N LEU A 6 -6.18 -10.27 -36.52
CA LEU A 6 -6.18 -10.16 -35.07
C LEU A 6 -5.46 -8.86 -34.68
N VAL A 7 -6.25 -7.84 -34.35
CA VAL A 7 -5.78 -6.57 -33.80
C VAL A 7 -5.26 -6.83 -32.39
N LEU A 8 -3.95 -6.67 -32.22
CA LEU A 8 -3.27 -6.60 -30.93
C LEU A 8 -3.84 -5.41 -30.15
N ILE A 9 -4.63 -5.69 -29.12
CA ILE A 9 -4.95 -4.71 -28.09
C ILE A 9 -3.72 -4.64 -27.18
N PRO A 10 -2.98 -3.52 -27.13
CA PRO A 10 -2.02 -3.33 -26.06
C PRO A 10 -2.82 -3.20 -24.77
N CYS A 11 -2.82 -4.28 -23.99
CA CYS A 11 -3.31 -4.28 -22.62
C CYS A 11 -2.52 -3.20 -21.89
N GLY A 12 -3.20 -2.09 -21.57
CA GLY A 12 -2.60 -0.94 -20.92
C GLY A 12 -1.82 -1.40 -19.71
N SER A 13 -0.54 -1.04 -19.66
CA SER A 13 0.27 -1.14 -18.46
C SER A 13 -0.46 -0.38 -17.37
N VAL A 14 -1.06 -1.13 -16.43
CA VAL A 14 -1.51 -0.59 -15.16
C VAL A 14 -0.23 -0.07 -14.51
N PHE A 15 -0.05 1.25 -14.56
CA PHE A 15 0.97 1.93 -13.77
C PHE A 15 0.61 1.65 -12.31
N ALA A 16 1.19 0.57 -11.77
CA ALA A 16 1.46 0.51 -10.35
C ALA A 16 2.35 1.72 -10.09
N ALA A 17 1.73 2.84 -9.68
CA ALA A 17 2.47 3.95 -9.13
C ALA A 17 3.31 3.33 -8.03
N SER A 18 4.60 3.18 -8.28
CA SER A 18 5.56 2.86 -7.25
C SER A 18 5.40 4.00 -6.26
N LEU A 19 4.65 3.77 -5.18
CA LEU A 19 4.73 4.66 -4.05
C LEU A 19 6.19 4.68 -3.70
N ASP A 20 6.79 5.84 -3.90
CA ASP A 20 8.17 6.05 -3.56
C ASP A 20 8.26 5.92 -2.04
N MET A 21 8.59 4.71 -1.57
CA MET A 21 8.70 4.34 -0.16
C MET A 21 9.65 5.29 0.60
N SER A 22 10.56 5.92 -0.15
CA SER A 22 11.38 7.08 0.22
C SER A 22 10.60 8.21 0.93
N THR A 23 9.34 8.43 0.56
CA THR A 23 8.48 9.50 1.08
C THR A 23 7.42 9.03 2.05
N LEU A 24 7.24 7.72 2.26
CA LEU A 24 6.32 7.20 3.26
C LEU A 24 6.91 7.34 4.66
N ALA A 25 6.44 8.35 5.38
CA ALA A 25 6.76 8.52 6.79
C ALA A 25 5.53 8.96 7.58
N CYS A 26 5.51 8.57 8.85
CA CYS A 26 4.56 9.06 9.84
C CYS A 26 5.32 9.33 11.14
N LYS A 27 5.17 10.53 11.70
CA LYS A 27 5.98 11.07 12.80
C LYS A 27 7.48 10.79 12.59
N SER A 28 8.07 9.92 13.40
CA SER A 28 9.48 9.53 13.37
C SER A 28 9.74 8.20 12.65
N LEU A 29 8.69 7.51 12.20
CA LEU A 29 8.79 6.23 11.50
C LEU A 29 8.91 6.46 10.00
N LYS A 30 10.00 5.95 9.41
CA LYS A 30 10.14 5.78 7.97
C LYS A 30 9.63 4.40 7.58
N ILE A 31 8.57 4.35 6.79
CA ILE A 31 7.93 3.09 6.41
C ILE A 31 8.73 2.42 5.31
N ASN A 32 8.99 1.13 5.50
CA ASN A 32 9.73 0.27 4.59
C ASN A 32 9.21 -1.18 4.72
N SER A 33 9.75 -2.11 3.94
CA SER A 33 9.31 -3.51 3.93
C SER A 33 9.53 -4.26 5.25
N ALA A 34 10.37 -3.75 6.15
CA ALA A 34 10.58 -4.32 7.49
C ALA A 34 9.66 -3.71 8.56
N THR A 35 8.85 -2.71 8.20
CA THR A 35 7.92 -2.06 9.13
C THR A 35 6.83 -3.04 9.54
N THR A 36 6.62 -3.18 10.85
CA THR A 36 5.56 -4.04 11.39
C THR A 36 4.24 -3.28 11.53
N LEU A 37 3.15 -4.02 11.67
CA LEU A 37 1.85 -3.45 11.99
C LEU A 37 1.90 -2.62 13.28
N SER A 38 2.59 -3.12 14.31
CA SER A 38 2.73 -2.41 15.58
C SER A 38 3.50 -1.09 15.42
N ASP A 39 4.53 -1.05 14.58
CA ASP A 39 5.26 0.20 14.31
C ASP A 39 4.31 1.27 13.75
N VAL A 40 3.47 0.91 12.77
CA VAL A 40 2.48 1.83 12.19
C VAL A 40 1.44 2.26 13.22
N GLN A 41 0.92 1.33 14.02
CA GLN A 41 -0.10 1.63 15.04
C GLN A 41 0.42 2.53 16.16
N ASN A 42 1.68 2.37 16.55
CA ASN A 42 2.28 3.16 17.63
C ASN A 42 2.76 4.54 17.16
N ASN A 43 3.18 4.66 15.89
CA ASN A 43 3.80 5.88 15.39
C ASN A 43 2.86 6.73 14.51
N CYS A 44 1.96 6.12 13.73
CA CYS A 44 1.11 6.85 12.81
C CYS A 44 -0.23 7.28 13.44
N VAL A 45 -0.79 8.39 12.95
CA VAL A 45 -2.17 8.77 13.27
C VAL A 45 -3.11 7.97 12.38
N ILE A 46 -3.65 6.89 12.92
CA ILE A 46 -4.55 5.99 12.20
C ILE A 46 -5.92 6.65 12.03
N LYS A 47 -6.39 6.68 10.77
CA LYS A 47 -7.75 7.08 10.41
C LYS A 47 -8.70 5.91 10.36
N LYS A 48 -8.28 4.79 9.77
CA LYS A 48 -9.14 3.63 9.56
C LYS A 48 -8.33 2.33 9.61
N GLN A 49 -8.95 1.28 10.12
CA GLN A 49 -8.42 -0.09 10.06
C GLN A 49 -9.53 -1.04 9.63
N GLU A 50 -9.26 -1.90 8.67
CA GLU A 50 -10.23 -2.89 8.21
C GLU A 50 -9.57 -4.13 7.60
N THR A 51 -10.20 -5.28 7.78
CA THR A 51 -9.83 -6.50 7.04
C THR A 51 -10.62 -6.55 5.74
N SER A 52 -9.92 -6.61 4.61
CA SER A 52 -10.56 -6.61 3.29
C SER A 52 -9.76 -7.51 2.34
N LYS A 53 -10.45 -8.50 1.74
CA LYS A 53 -9.85 -9.49 0.83
C LYS A 53 -8.70 -10.29 1.47
N GLY A 54 -8.82 -10.63 2.75
CA GLY A 54 -7.81 -11.41 3.48
C GLY A 54 -6.56 -10.61 3.89
N LEU A 55 -6.53 -9.30 3.67
CA LEU A 55 -5.47 -8.41 4.13
C LEU A 55 -6.00 -7.47 5.20
N TYR A 56 -5.17 -7.17 6.19
CA TYR A 56 -5.44 -6.15 7.19
C TYR A 56 -4.92 -4.81 6.69
N LYS A 57 -5.82 -3.84 6.50
CA LYS A 57 -5.49 -2.52 5.95
C LYS A 57 -5.51 -1.49 7.05
N VAL A 58 -4.50 -0.63 7.05
CA VAL A 58 -4.36 0.51 7.94
C VAL A 58 -4.21 1.77 7.10
N GLU A 59 -5.13 2.70 7.29
CA GLU A 59 -5.13 3.99 6.64
C GLU A 59 -4.67 5.06 7.63
N PHE A 60 -3.69 5.86 7.22
CA PHE A 60 -3.13 6.95 8.03
C PHE A 60 -2.69 8.10 7.11
N THR A 61 -2.46 9.26 7.72
CA THR A 61 -1.91 10.41 6.99
C THR A 61 -0.38 10.36 6.99
N ASN A 62 0.21 10.46 5.80
CA ASN A 62 1.65 10.62 5.63
C ASN A 62 2.06 12.04 6.04
N ASP A 63 2.99 12.16 6.97
CA ASP A 63 3.36 13.46 7.51
C ASP A 63 4.23 14.28 6.55
N THR A 64 4.98 13.63 5.66
CA THR A 64 5.83 14.26 4.65
C THR A 64 4.99 14.87 3.52
N THR A 65 4.05 14.11 2.99
CA THR A 65 3.27 14.50 1.79
C THR A 65 1.88 15.05 2.13
N LYS A 66 1.43 14.91 3.38
CA LYS A 66 0.06 15.20 3.85
C LYS A 66 -1.03 14.43 3.11
N LYS A 67 -0.67 13.37 2.39
CA LYS A 67 -1.61 12.50 1.68
C LYS A 67 -2.05 11.33 2.56
N GLU A 68 -3.23 10.81 2.26
CA GLU A 68 -3.72 9.58 2.84
C GLU A 68 -3.00 8.39 2.20
N VAL A 69 -2.55 7.47 3.04
CA VAL A 69 -1.84 6.27 2.63
C VAL A 69 -2.53 5.09 3.29
N THR A 70 -2.84 4.06 2.51
CA THR A 70 -3.34 2.79 3.01
C THR A 70 -2.27 1.73 2.89
N CYS A 71 -1.76 1.26 4.02
CA CYS A 71 -0.84 0.12 4.06
C CYS A 71 -1.60 -1.17 4.37
N SER A 72 -1.21 -2.25 3.71
CA SER A 72 -1.78 -3.58 3.84
C SER A 72 -0.78 -4.51 4.51
N PHE A 73 -1.28 -5.35 5.40
CA PHE A 73 -0.57 -6.35 6.17
C PHE A 73 -1.25 -7.71 5.94
N PRO A 74 -0.52 -8.83 6.06
CA PRO A 74 -1.08 -10.17 5.88
C PRO A 74 -2.11 -10.55 6.96
N SER A 75 -2.02 -9.95 8.15
CA SER A 75 -2.93 -10.21 9.27
C SER A 75 -2.95 -9.02 10.24
N ASN A 76 -3.85 -9.08 11.25
CA ASN A 76 -3.86 -8.15 12.39
C ASN A 76 -2.88 -8.58 13.51
N ASP A 77 -1.81 -9.31 13.15
CA ASP A 77 -0.74 -9.63 14.11
C ASP A 77 0.17 -8.39 14.25
N PRO A 78 0.50 -7.93 15.47
CA PRO A 78 1.39 -6.78 15.66
C PRO A 78 2.76 -6.96 15.00
N LYS A 79 3.23 -8.20 14.79
CA LYS A 79 4.50 -8.54 14.12
C LYS A 79 4.34 -8.72 12.61
N ALA A 80 3.13 -8.60 12.07
CA ALA A 80 2.91 -8.71 10.63
C ALA A 80 3.72 -7.65 9.90
N LEU A 81 4.53 -8.08 8.94
CA LEU A 81 5.34 -7.20 8.12
C LEU A 81 4.48 -6.52 7.06
N LEU A 82 4.90 -5.32 6.68
CA LEU A 82 4.27 -4.56 5.62
C LEU A 82 4.25 -5.36 4.31
N ASN A 83 3.08 -5.53 3.73
CA ASN A 83 2.91 -6.19 2.43
C ASN A 83 2.96 -5.16 1.28
N SER A 84 2.18 -4.10 1.38
CA SER A 84 2.14 -3.03 0.37
C SER A 84 1.52 -1.76 0.94
N CYS A 85 1.77 -0.61 0.32
CA CYS A 85 1.00 0.61 0.58
C CYS A 85 0.45 1.16 -0.74
N LYS A 86 -0.60 1.98 -0.66
CA LYS A 86 -1.22 2.72 -1.78
C LYS A 86 -1.66 4.11 -1.35
#